data_AF-A0A4U8USM6-F1
#
_entry.id   AF-A0A4U8USM6-F1
#
_cell.length_a   1.000
_cell.length_b   1.000
_cell.length_c   1.000
_cell.angle_alpha   90.00
_cell.angle_beta   90.00
_cell.angle_gamma   90.00
#
_symmetry.space_group_name_H-M   'P 1'
#
loop_
_entity.id
_entity.type
_entity.pdbx_description
1 polymer ?
#
loop_
_entity_poly.entity_id
_entity_poly.type
_entity_poly.pdbx_seq_one_letter_code
_entity_poly.pdbx_strand_id
1 'polypeptide(L)'
;MLLVIFGALLLLAETASAYRHKNNRRMKVRLMVRRGSRLDHLHKKTLNDWRKAYFLHNKKKHDFAVNDILSQMDSFVRPRFG
;
A
#
# COMPACT_ATOMS: atom_id res chain seq x y z
N MET A 1 -41.43 -28.21 2.88
CA MET A 1 -40.12 -28.62 2.32
C MET A 1 -39.18 -27.43 2.13
N LEU A 2 -39.56 -26.39 1.36
CA LEU A 2 -38.71 -25.21 1.13
C LEU A 2 -38.31 -24.43 2.39
N LEU A 3 -39.20 -24.29 3.38
CA LEU A 3 -38.88 -23.59 4.63
C LEU A 3 -37.81 -24.31 5.48
N VAL A 4 -37.76 -25.64 5.42
CA VAL A 4 -36.75 -26.44 6.13
C VAL A 4 -35.39 -26.27 5.49
N ILE A 5 -35.34 -26.23 4.16
CA ILE A 5 -34.11 -25.98 3.39
C ILE A 5 -33.60 -24.56 3.68
N PHE A 6 -34.49 -23.57 3.73
CA PHE A 6 -34.11 -22.18 4.02
C PHE A 6 -33.56 -22.03 5.45
N GLY A 7 -34.17 -22.68 6.44
CA GLY A 7 -33.67 -22.71 7.82
C GLY A 7 -32.30 -23.38 7.94
N ALA A 8 -32.08 -24.49 7.23
CA ALA A 8 -30.78 -25.17 7.21
C ALA A 8 -29.68 -24.32 6.57
N LEU A 9 -29.99 -23.56 5.50
CA LEU A 9 -29.05 -22.65 4.86
C LEU A 9 -28.67 -21.47 5.76
N LEU A 10 -29.63 -20.94 6.53
CA LEU A 10 -29.39 -19.85 7.49
C LEU A 10 -28.44 -20.30 8.61
N LEU A 11 -28.67 -21.50 9.18
CA LEU A 11 -27.79 -22.08 10.18
C LEU A 11 -26.38 -22.39 9.65
N LEU A 12 -26.26 -22.83 8.39
CA LEU A 12 -24.96 -23.01 7.73
C LEU A 12 -24.23 -21.66 7.52
N ALA A 13 -24.94 -20.59 7.17
CA ALA A 13 -24.35 -19.28 6.95
C ALA A 13 -23.81 -18.67 8.25
N GLU A 14 -24.56 -18.81 9.36
CA GLU A 14 -24.14 -18.33 10.67
C GLU A 14 -22.88 -19.05 11.17
N THR A 15 -22.86 -20.38 11.08
CA THR A 15 -21.69 -21.19 11.48
C THR A 15 -20.46 -20.93 10.59
N ALA A 16 -20.65 -20.75 9.28
CA ALA A 16 -19.56 -20.39 8.36
C ALA A 16 -18.96 -19.01 8.67
N SER A 17 -19.79 -18.02 9.00
CA SER A 17 -19.33 -16.68 9.37
C SER A 17 -18.51 -16.67 10.66
N ALA A 18 -18.94 -17.45 11.66
CA ALA A 18 -18.24 -17.62 12.93
C ALA A 18 -16.88 -18.32 12.76
N TYR A 19 -16.80 -19.30 11.85
CA TYR A 19 -15.55 -19.99 11.51
C TYR A 19 -14.56 -19.06 10.78
N ARG A 20 -15.05 -18.24 9.84
CA ARG A 20 -14.25 -17.29 9.05
C ARG A 20 -13.58 -16.22 9.94
N HIS A 21 -14.24 -15.78 11.00
CA HIS A 21 -13.72 -14.74 11.90
C HIS A 21 -12.60 -15.25 12.83
N LYS A 22 -12.69 -16.50 13.31
CA LYS A 22 -11.65 -17.08 14.20
C LYS A 22 -10.34 -17.41 13.49
N ASN A 23 -10.40 -17.78 12.21
CA ASN A 23 -9.19 -18.17 11.46
C ASN A 23 -8.27 -16.97 11.17
N ASN A 24 -8.85 -15.79 10.95
CA ASN A 24 -8.09 -14.58 10.61
C ASN A 24 -7.25 -14.05 11.79
N ARG A 25 -7.73 -14.22 13.03
CA ARG A 25 -6.95 -13.88 14.24
C ARG A 25 -5.79 -14.85 14.50
N ARG A 26 -5.96 -16.15 14.23
CA ARG A 26 -4.89 -17.15 14.41
C ARG A 26 -3.79 -17.04 13.34
N MET A 27 -4.14 -16.69 12.09
CA MET A 27 -3.13 -16.41 11.05
C MET A 27 -2.30 -15.16 11.37
N LYS A 28 -2.91 -14.10 11.94
CA LYS A 28 -2.17 -12.92 12.40
C LYS A 28 -1.07 -13.25 13.41
N VAL A 29 -1.30 -14.23 14.29
CA VAL A 29 -0.31 -14.61 15.33
C VAL A 29 0.79 -15.50 14.75
N ARG A 30 0.48 -16.39 13.80
CA ARG A 30 1.48 -17.31 13.21
C ARG A 30 2.47 -16.65 12.25
N LEU A 31 2.13 -15.49 11.68
CA LEU A 31 3.02 -14.72 10.80
C LEU A 31 3.79 -13.62 11.54
N MET A 32 3.71 -13.56 12.87
CA MET A 32 4.54 -12.66 13.66
C MET A 32 5.97 -13.21 13.67
N VAL A 33 6.77 -12.71 12.74
CA VAL A 33 8.22 -12.89 12.73
C VAL A 33 8.76 -12.45 14.10
N ARG A 34 9.51 -13.32 14.78
CA ARG A 34 10.08 -13.02 16.10
C ARG A 34 10.87 -11.71 16.00
N ARG A 35 10.53 -10.73 16.84
CA ARG A 35 11.23 -9.45 16.90
C ARG A 35 12.73 -9.69 17.12
N GLY A 36 13.57 -9.05 16.32
CA GLY A 36 15.03 -9.23 16.36
C GLY A 36 15.56 -10.44 15.58
N SER A 37 14.70 -11.24 14.94
CA SER A 37 15.17 -12.28 14.02
C SER A 37 15.80 -11.68 12.76
N ARG A 38 16.61 -12.48 12.06
CA ARG A 38 17.22 -12.08 10.77
C ARG A 38 16.16 -11.64 9.75
N LEU A 39 14.98 -12.27 9.77
CA LEU A 39 13.87 -11.92 8.89
C LEU A 39 13.23 -10.57 9.26
N ASP A 40 13.12 -10.23 10.55
CA ASP A 40 12.65 -8.91 11.00
C ASP A 40 13.63 -7.80 10.57
N HIS A 41 14.94 -8.05 10.69
CA HIS A 41 15.96 -7.13 10.18
C HIS A 41 15.90 -6.96 8.67
N LEU A 42 15.74 -8.07 7.92
CA LEU A 42 15.62 -8.02 6.47
C LEU A 42 14.37 -7.24 6.05
N HIS A 43 13.23 -7.50 6.70
CA HIS A 43 11.97 -6.81 6.43
C HIS A 43 12.09 -5.30 6.67
N LYS A 44 12.65 -4.89 7.82
CA LYS A 44 12.89 -3.47 8.14
C LYS A 44 13.84 -2.82 7.14
N LYS A 45 14.90 -3.52 6.73
CA LYS A 45 15.85 -3.03 5.72
C LYS A 45 15.14 -2.82 4.39
N THR A 46 14.40 -3.80 3.90
CA THR A 46 13.65 -3.72 2.64
C THR A 46 12.66 -2.56 2.66
N LEU A 47 11.90 -2.36 3.74
CA LEU A 47 10.99 -1.22 3.87
C LEU A 47 11.72 0.13 3.80
N ASN A 48 12.89 0.23 4.43
CA ASN A 48 13.68 1.46 4.39
C ASN A 48 14.25 1.75 2.99
N ASP A 49 14.71 0.72 2.29
CA ASP A 49 15.23 0.84 0.93
C ASP A 49 14.13 1.26 -0.04
N TRP A 50 12.94 0.68 0.08
CA TRP A 50 11.75 1.10 -0.67
C TRP A 50 11.37 2.56 -0.39
N ARG A 51 11.37 2.98 0.87
CA ARG A 51 11.07 4.36 1.26
C ARG A 51 12.05 5.34 0.60
N LYS A 52 13.35 5.02 0.62
CA LYS A 52 14.38 5.83 -0.05
C LYS A 52 14.17 5.88 -1.56
N ALA A 53 13.91 4.74 -2.20
CA ALA A 53 13.67 4.67 -3.64
C ALA A 53 12.46 5.51 -4.06
N TYR A 54 11.37 5.45 -3.29
CA TYR A 54 10.16 6.25 -3.51
C TYR A 54 10.45 7.76 -3.45
N PHE A 55 11.15 8.21 -2.41
CA PHE A 55 11.50 9.62 -2.28
C PHE A 55 12.45 10.09 -3.38
N LEU A 56 13.45 9.29 -3.75
CA LEU A 56 14.38 9.62 -4.82
C LEU A 56 13.67 9.73 -6.17
N HIS A 57 12.75 8.81 -6.45
CA HIS A 57 11.97 8.81 -7.68
C HIS A 57 11.03 10.03 -7.77
N ASN A 58 10.38 10.40 -6.67
CA ASN A 58 9.52 11.59 -6.65
C ASN A 58 10.30 12.90 -6.75
N LYS A 59 11.49 12.97 -6.14
CA LYS A 59 12.38 14.14 -6.30
C LYS A 59 12.83 14.30 -7.75
N LYS A 60 13.24 13.21 -8.40
CA LYS A 60 13.67 13.24 -9.81
C LYS A 60 12.57 13.68 -10.78
N LYS A 61 11.29 13.43 -10.45
CA LYS A 61 10.16 13.86 -11.31
C LYS A 61 9.87 15.35 -11.24
N HIS A 62 10.26 16.04 -10.17
CA HIS A 62 9.81 17.42 -9.93
C HIS A 62 10.79 18.50 -10.40
N ASP A 63 12.08 18.18 -10.55
CA ASP A 63 13.11 19.24 -10.52
C ASP A 63 13.62 19.76 -11.87
N PHE A 64 13.52 19.03 -12.99
CA PHE A 64 14.17 19.47 -14.24
C PHE A 64 13.24 19.88 -15.37
N ALA A 65 12.26 19.06 -15.76
CA ALA A 65 11.48 19.33 -16.96
C ALA A 65 10.51 20.51 -16.79
N VAL A 66 9.85 20.63 -15.63
CA VAL A 66 8.85 21.68 -15.41
C VAL A 66 9.52 23.04 -15.21
N ASN A 67 10.64 23.09 -14.48
CA ASN A 67 11.36 24.35 -14.25
C ASN A 67 11.98 24.90 -15.54
N ASP A 68 12.51 24.04 -16.41
CA ASP A 68 13.04 24.44 -17.72
C ASP A 68 11.93 25.02 -18.61
N ILE A 69 10.78 24.32 -18.70
CA ILE A 69 9.60 24.81 -19.44
C ILE A 69 9.10 26.15 -18.87
N LEU A 70 8.98 26.27 -17.55
CA LEU A 70 8.56 27.52 -16.92
C LEU A 70 9.55 28.67 -17.19
N SER A 71 10.85 28.39 -17.18
CA SER A 71 11.87 29.39 -17.50
C SER A 71 11.81 29.84 -18.97
N GLN A 72 11.53 28.91 -19.89
CA GLN A 72 11.34 29.22 -21.30
C GLN A 72 10.07 30.05 -21.49
N MET A 73 8.96 29.67 -20.87
CA MET A 73 7.71 30.43 -20.91
C MET A 73 7.88 31.86 -20.38
N ASP A 74 8.56 32.04 -19.24
CA ASP A 74 8.81 33.36 -18.65
C ASP A 74 9.72 34.23 -19.56
N SER A 75 10.64 33.59 -20.30
CA SER A 75 11.49 34.26 -21.29
C SER A 75 10.72 34.80 -22.51
N PHE A 76 9.58 34.20 -22.87
CA PHE A 76 8.72 34.69 -23.96
C PHE A 76 7.79 35.83 -23.52
N VAL A 77 7.49 35.92 -22.22
CA VAL A 77 6.59 36.95 -21.67
C VAL A 77 7.33 38.27 -21.37
N ARG A 78 8.62 38.23 -21.05
CA ARG A 78 9.44 39.44 -20.91
C ARG A 78 10.02 39.88 -22.25
N PRO A 79 9.61 41.02 -22.82
CA PRO A 79 10.28 41.56 -23.99
C PRO A 79 11.72 41.90 -23.61
N ARG A 80 12.70 41.28 -24.28
CA ARG A 80 14.09 41.72 -24.22
C ARG A 80 14.21 42.97 -25.09
N PHE A 81 13.81 44.12 -24.56
CA PHE A 81 14.24 45.40 -25.11
C PHE A 81 15.71 45.56 -24.72
N GLY A 82 16.59 45.17 -25.65
CA GLY A 82 17.99 45.60 -25.71
C GLY A 82 18.12 46.70 -26.75
#